data_AF-A0A3C0C8E7-F1
#
_entry.id   AF-A0A3C0C8E7-F1
#
_cell.length_a   1.000
_cell.length_b   1.000
_cell.length_c   1.000
_cell.angle_alpha   90.00
_cell.angle_beta   90.00
_cell.angle_gamma   90.00
#
_symmetry.space_group_name_H-M   'P 1'
#
loop_
_entity.id
_entity.type
_entity.pdbx_description
1 polymer ?
#
loop_
_entity_poly.entity_id
_entity_poly.type
_entity_poly.pdbx_seq_one_letter_code
_entity_poly.pdbx_strand_id
1 'polypeptide(L)'
;SVFISTSRFDPEKFYANGRETTFIRPVSLDADLMSSAEKMLKEIFIPGYKYKKCGVILSNFSDISAGRQAALFEEENGGDEKKLRVASAVDSINREFKQGIIKPAALFEAPEHEKKWAPRSEFKSGGESKKDSPLPDGLRFQNHSEDFAS
;
A
#
# COMPACT_ATOMS: atom_id res chain seq x y z
N SER A 1 -11.58 3.18 3.28
CA SER A 1 -12.55 2.10 3.01
C SER A 1 -11.99 1.10 2.01
N VAL A 2 -12.54 -0.13 1.99
CA VAL A 2 -12.23 -1.21 1.04
C VAL A 2 -13.54 -1.64 0.39
N PHE A 3 -13.54 -1.87 -0.92
CA PHE A 3 -14.71 -2.36 -1.62
C PHE A 3 -14.36 -3.50 -2.58
N ILE A 4 -15.32 -4.41 -2.78
CA ILE A 4 -15.23 -5.50 -3.74
C ILE A 4 -16.58 -5.70 -4.46
N SER A 5 -16.53 -6.13 -5.72
CA SER A 5 -17.72 -6.52 -6.46
C SER A 5 -17.44 -7.59 -7.51
N THR A 6 -18.40 -8.48 -7.73
CA THR A 6 -18.44 -9.38 -8.89
C THR A 6 -18.99 -8.68 -10.13
N SER A 7 -19.21 -9.44 -11.20
CA SER A 7 -19.76 -8.93 -12.46
C SER A 7 -21.20 -8.46 -12.28
N ARG A 8 -21.52 -7.24 -12.70
CA ARG A 8 -22.92 -6.75 -12.78
C ARG A 8 -23.73 -7.42 -13.90
N PHE A 9 -23.06 -8.12 -14.81
CA PHE A 9 -23.68 -8.80 -15.96
C PHE A 9 -24.09 -10.25 -15.66
N ASP A 10 -23.94 -10.71 -14.40
CA ASP A 10 -24.40 -12.02 -13.94
C ASP A 10 -25.28 -11.81 -12.69
N PRO A 11 -26.60 -11.53 -12.86
CA PRO A 11 -27.49 -11.16 -11.76
C PRO A 11 -27.60 -12.24 -10.67
N GLU A 12 -27.54 -13.52 -11.06
CA GLU A 12 -27.67 -14.64 -10.12
C GLU A 12 -26.46 -14.77 -9.19
N LYS A 13 -25.29 -14.30 -9.62
CA LYS A 13 -24.03 -14.33 -8.86
C LYS A 13 -23.50 -12.94 -8.53
N PHE A 14 -24.37 -11.94 -8.59
CA PHE A 14 -24.01 -10.58 -8.27
C PHE A 14 -23.78 -10.43 -6.76
N TYR A 15 -22.62 -9.91 -6.40
CA TYR A 15 -22.26 -9.55 -5.04
C TYR A 15 -21.42 -8.29 -5.09
N ALA A 16 -21.75 -7.33 -4.22
CA ALA A 16 -20.96 -6.15 -4.00
C ALA A 16 -21.04 -5.79 -2.53
N ASN A 17 -19.90 -5.44 -1.94
CA ASN A 17 -19.83 -5.03 -0.55
C ASN A 17 -18.66 -4.05 -0.36
N GLY A 18 -18.74 -3.27 0.71
CA GLY A 18 -17.69 -2.35 1.13
C GLY A 18 -17.64 -2.26 2.64
N ARG A 19 -16.44 -2.04 3.17
CA ARG A 19 -16.20 -1.82 4.58
C ARG A 19 -15.42 -0.52 4.75
N GLU A 20 -15.77 0.23 5.77
CA GLU A 20 -15.07 1.45 6.14
C GLU A 20 -14.60 1.37 7.58
N THR A 21 -13.48 2.00 7.84
CA THR A 21 -12.93 2.17 9.18
C THR A 21 -12.23 3.52 9.25
N THR A 22 -12.18 4.07 10.45
CA THR A 22 -11.56 5.36 10.73
C THR A 22 -10.47 5.15 11.76
N PHE A 23 -9.31 5.74 11.53
CA PHE A 23 -8.26 5.75 12.52
C PHE A 23 -8.53 6.85 13.54
N ILE A 24 -8.51 6.50 14.82
CA ILE A 24 -8.70 7.46 15.93
C ILE A 24 -7.55 8.48 15.95
N ARG A 25 -6.35 8.03 15.58
CA ARG A 25 -5.15 8.86 15.42
C ARG A 25 -4.74 8.90 13.95
N PRO A 26 -4.13 9.99 13.46
CA PRO A 26 -3.57 10.02 12.11
C PRO A 26 -2.47 8.96 11.98
N VAL A 27 -2.40 8.33 10.81
CA VAL A 27 -1.44 7.25 10.50
C VAL A 27 -0.68 7.63 9.24
N SER A 28 0.64 7.47 9.26
CA SER A 28 1.53 7.83 8.14
C SER A 28 2.23 6.64 7.47
N LEU A 29 2.21 5.45 8.10
CA LEU A 29 2.94 4.30 7.60
C LEU A 29 2.07 3.42 6.69
N ASP A 30 2.53 3.12 5.48
CA ASP A 30 1.83 2.26 4.52
C ASP A 30 1.44 0.90 5.10
N ALA A 31 2.29 0.31 5.95
CA ALA A 31 2.04 -0.98 6.57
C ALA A 31 0.78 -0.98 7.46
N ASP A 32 0.53 0.11 8.19
CA ASP A 32 -0.64 0.25 9.05
C ASP A 32 -1.92 0.34 8.18
N LEU A 33 -1.85 1.06 7.05
CA LEU A 33 -2.95 1.15 6.08
C LEU A 33 -3.23 -0.19 5.40
N MET A 34 -2.20 -0.90 4.97
CA MET A 34 -2.32 -2.23 4.35
C MET A 34 -2.91 -3.25 5.32
N SER A 35 -2.43 -3.30 6.56
CA SER A 35 -2.97 -4.20 7.58
C SER A 35 -4.46 -3.96 7.84
N SER A 36 -4.87 -2.69 7.89
CA SER A 36 -6.28 -2.32 8.05
C SER A 36 -7.12 -2.74 6.83
N ALA A 37 -6.61 -2.53 5.61
CA ALA A 37 -7.27 -2.92 4.38
C ALA A 37 -7.45 -4.45 4.28
N GLU A 38 -6.44 -5.23 4.65
CA GLU A 38 -6.51 -6.70 4.66
C GLU A 38 -7.56 -7.22 5.65
N LYS A 39 -7.64 -6.65 6.85
CA LYS A 39 -8.65 -7.01 7.85
C LYS A 39 -10.05 -6.76 7.31
N MET A 40 -10.30 -5.54 6.81
CA MET A 40 -11.58 -5.18 6.20
C MET A 40 -11.94 -6.09 5.01
N LEU A 41 -10.97 -6.42 4.16
CA LEU A 41 -11.20 -7.31 3.02
C LEU A 41 -11.64 -8.69 3.47
N LYS A 42 -10.99 -9.27 4.49
CA LYS A 42 -11.35 -10.59 5.04
C LYS A 42 -12.79 -10.64 5.56
N GLU A 43 -13.31 -9.53 6.09
CA GLU A 43 -14.68 -9.44 6.59
C GLU A 43 -15.74 -9.44 5.49
N ILE A 44 -15.42 -8.92 4.31
CA ILE A 44 -16.36 -8.80 3.18
C ILE A 44 -16.11 -9.84 2.08
N PHE A 45 -15.02 -10.59 2.15
CA PHE A 45 -14.67 -11.60 1.17
C PHE A 45 -15.44 -12.91 1.40
N ILE A 46 -16.01 -13.44 0.32
CA ILE A 46 -16.73 -14.72 0.29
C ILE A 46 -15.99 -15.65 -0.67
N PRO A 47 -15.42 -16.77 -0.17
CA PRO A 47 -14.78 -17.77 -1.01
C PRO A 47 -15.72 -18.29 -2.11
N GLY A 48 -15.17 -18.56 -3.30
CA GLY A 48 -15.93 -19.07 -4.45
C GLY A 48 -16.55 -17.99 -5.36
N TYR A 49 -16.63 -16.73 -4.91
CA TYR A 49 -17.08 -15.63 -5.75
C TYR A 49 -15.98 -15.17 -6.72
N LYS A 50 -16.37 -14.87 -7.97
CA LYS A 50 -15.48 -14.34 -9.00
C LYS A 50 -15.51 -12.82 -9.00
N TYR A 51 -14.70 -12.23 -8.12
CA TYR A 51 -14.56 -10.78 -8.02
C TYR A 51 -14.00 -10.17 -9.31
N LYS A 52 -14.58 -9.05 -9.75
CA LYS A 52 -14.23 -8.33 -10.98
C LYS A 52 -13.67 -6.94 -10.71
N LYS A 53 -14.06 -6.32 -9.60
CA LYS A 53 -13.59 -5.00 -9.19
C LYS A 53 -13.29 -5.01 -7.70
N CYS A 54 -12.18 -4.38 -7.32
CA CYS A 54 -11.84 -4.11 -5.94
C CYS A 54 -11.06 -2.80 -5.85
N GLY A 55 -10.97 -2.24 -4.66
CA GLY A 55 -10.13 -1.08 -4.42
C GLY A 55 -10.14 -0.64 -2.97
N VAL A 56 -9.18 0.22 -2.66
CA VAL A 56 -9.06 0.92 -1.39
C VAL A 56 -9.23 2.40 -1.67
N ILE A 57 -10.04 3.08 -0.84
CA ILE A 57 -10.19 4.53 -0.88
C ILE A 57 -9.70 5.07 0.46
N LEU A 58 -8.77 6.02 0.40
CA LEU A 58 -8.32 6.77 1.55
C LEU A 58 -8.97 8.15 1.50
N SER A 59 -9.43 8.63 2.66
CA SER A 59 -10.15 9.88 2.82
C SER A 59 -9.76 10.52 4.15
N ASN A 60 -10.19 11.76 4.36
CA ASN A 60 -9.94 12.52 5.59
C ASN A 60 -8.44 12.72 5.90
N PHE A 61 -7.67 13.10 4.87
CA PHE A 61 -6.26 13.48 5.04
C PHE A 61 -6.14 14.75 5.88
N SER A 62 -5.10 14.79 6.70
CA SER A 62 -4.72 15.96 7.49
C SER A 62 -3.30 16.38 7.12
N ASP A 63 -3.04 17.68 7.16
CA ASP A 63 -1.71 18.22 6.96
C ASP A 63 -0.86 17.98 8.22
N ILE A 64 0.41 17.61 8.04
CA ILE A 64 1.33 17.37 9.15
C ILE A 64 1.51 18.65 10.00
N SER A 65 1.44 19.84 9.37
CA SER A 65 1.54 21.14 10.03
C SER A 65 0.36 21.48 10.94
N ALA A 66 -0.79 20.83 10.76
CA ALA A 66 -1.95 21.03 11.64
C ALA A 66 -1.71 20.49 13.06
N GLY A 67 -0.65 19.70 13.26
CA GLY A 67 -0.33 19.07 14.53
C GLY A 67 -1.29 17.92 14.85
N ARG A 68 -0.97 17.20 15.93
CA ARG A 68 -1.79 16.10 16.43
C ARG A 68 -2.28 16.42 17.82
N GLN A 69 -3.58 16.28 18.06
CA GLN A 69 -4.12 16.30 19.42
C GLN A 69 -3.81 14.97 20.10
N ALA A 70 -3.11 15.02 21.23
CA ALA A 70 -2.90 13.86 22.09
C ALA A 70 -4.15 13.61 22.97
N ALA A 71 -4.41 12.36 23.30
CA ALA A 71 -5.41 12.04 24.33
C ALA A 71 -4.86 12.42 25.71
N LEU A 72 -5.76 12.78 26.64
CA LEU A 72 -5.39 13.26 27.99
C LEU A 72 -4.48 12.29 28.76
N PHE A 73 -4.59 10.99 28.48
CA PHE A 73 -3.82 9.92 29.11
C PHE A 73 -2.99 9.14 28.09
N GLU A 74 -2.60 9.79 26.99
CA GLU A 74 -1.70 9.18 26.03
C GLU A 74 -0.27 9.20 26.57
N GLU A 75 0.28 8.02 26.84
CA GLU A 75 1.72 7.90 27.03
C GLU A 75 2.40 8.37 25.75
N GLU A 76 3.32 9.32 25.88
CA GLU A 76 4.13 9.86 24.80
C GLU A 76 5.16 8.80 24.37
N ASN A 77 4.66 7.74 23.75
CA ASN A 77 5.48 6.73 23.14
C ASN A 77 5.91 7.31 21.80
N GLY A 78 7.17 7.76 21.69
CA GLY A 78 7.78 8.35 20.47
C GLY A 78 7.76 7.46 19.21
N GLY A 79 7.02 6.36 19.23
CA GLY A 79 6.70 5.52 18.08
C GLY A 79 6.02 6.28 16.95
N ASP A 80 5.14 7.24 17.24
CA ASP A 80 4.47 8.03 16.20
C ASP A 80 5.44 8.95 15.46
N GLU A 81 6.31 9.65 16.19
CA GLU A 81 7.35 10.48 15.58
C GLU A 81 8.35 9.63 14.78
N LYS A 82 8.75 8.48 15.33
CA LYS A 82 9.61 7.53 14.62
C LYS A 82 8.96 7.05 13.32
N LYS A 83 7.67 6.68 13.35
CA LYS A 83 6.92 6.26 12.16
C LYS A 83 6.83 7.39 11.12
N LEU A 84 6.61 8.64 11.56
CA LEU A 84 6.57 9.79 10.67
C LEU A 84 7.92 10.04 10.01
N ARG A 85 9.03 9.97 10.76
CA ARG A 85 10.39 10.10 10.22
C ARG A 85 10.70 9.00 9.20
N VAL A 86 10.30 7.76 9.49
CA VAL A 86 10.46 6.63 8.56
C VAL A 86 9.68 6.86 7.27
N ALA A 87 8.39 7.23 7.36
CA ALA A 87 7.56 7.52 6.19
C ALA A 87 8.17 8.66 5.35
N SER A 88 8.59 9.75 5.99
CA SER A 88 9.22 10.89 5.33
C SER A 88 10.54 10.54 4.62
N ALA A 89 11.36 9.67 5.20
CA ALA A 89 12.59 9.19 4.59
C ALA A 89 12.30 8.33 3.35
N VAL A 90 11.34 7.41 3.45
CA VAL A 90 10.89 6.56 2.33
C VAL A 90 10.36 7.42 1.18
N ASP A 91 9.49 8.39 1.48
CA ASP A 91 8.92 9.28 0.47
C ASP A 91 9.98 10.16 -0.20
N SER A 92 10.98 10.61 0.56
CA SER A 92 12.08 11.41 0.01
C SER A 92 12.95 10.62 -0.96
N ILE A 93 13.28 9.38 -0.61
CA ILE A 93 14.02 8.48 -1.50
C ILE A 93 13.18 8.19 -2.75
N ASN A 94 11.92 7.80 -2.60
CA ASN A 94 11.04 7.50 -3.74
C ASN A 94 10.84 8.71 -4.68
N ARG A 95 10.81 9.93 -4.13
CA ARG A 95 10.70 11.17 -4.91
C ARG A 95 11.99 11.47 -5.68
N GLU A 96 13.15 11.30 -5.05
CA GLU A 96 14.47 11.53 -5.67
C GLU A 96 14.66 10.66 -6.91
N PHE A 97 14.32 9.37 -6.80
CA PHE A 97 14.48 8.42 -7.89
C PHE A 97 13.30 8.36 -8.86
N LYS A 98 12.26 9.17 -8.65
CA LYS A 98 11.02 9.23 -9.48
C LYS A 98 10.35 7.86 -9.70
N GLN A 99 10.68 6.88 -8.87
CA GLN A 99 10.17 5.53 -8.88
C GLN A 99 10.06 5.08 -7.41
N GLY A 100 9.00 4.32 -7.09
CA GLY A 100 8.90 3.69 -5.78
C GLY A 100 9.93 2.56 -5.66
N ILE A 101 11.15 2.88 -5.24
CA ILE A 101 12.21 1.91 -5.00
C ILE A 101 11.98 1.23 -3.65
N ILE A 102 11.67 2.02 -2.63
CA ILE A 102 11.32 1.51 -1.31
C ILE A 102 9.81 1.36 -1.26
N LYS A 103 9.36 0.13 -1.14
CA LYS A 103 7.96 -0.24 -1.04
C LYS A 103 7.79 -1.30 0.05
N PRO A 104 6.58 -1.43 0.62
CA PRO A 104 6.26 -2.56 1.48
C PRO A 104 6.59 -3.89 0.79
N ALA A 105 7.16 -4.84 1.55
CA ALA A 105 7.60 -6.14 1.02
C ALA A 105 6.47 -6.93 0.33
N ALA A 106 5.21 -6.74 0.74
CA ALA A 106 4.04 -7.33 0.08
C ALA A 106 3.87 -6.90 -1.39
N LEU A 107 4.46 -5.77 -1.79
CA LEU A 107 4.48 -5.27 -3.16
C LEU A 107 5.77 -5.63 -3.91
N PHE A 108 6.70 -6.34 -3.28
CA PHE A 108 7.93 -6.76 -3.92
C PHE A 108 7.63 -7.82 -4.99
N GLU A 109 8.14 -7.58 -6.19
CA GLU A 109 8.02 -8.48 -7.32
C GLU A 109 9.42 -9.01 -7.65
N ALA A 110 9.60 -10.33 -7.61
CA ALA A 110 10.85 -10.93 -8.07
C ALA A 110 11.02 -10.66 -9.57
N PRO A 111 12.22 -10.31 -10.06
CA PRO A 111 12.46 -9.96 -11.47
C PRO A 111 12.01 -11.02 -12.49
N GLU A 112 11.92 -12.27 -12.07
CA GLU A 112 11.71 -13.44 -12.93
C GLU A 112 10.24 -13.88 -13.01
N HIS A 113 9.36 -13.35 -12.15
CA HIS A 113 7.96 -13.75 -12.13
C HIS A 113 7.11 -12.84 -13.03
N GLU A 114 6.63 -13.38 -14.16
CA GLU A 114 5.62 -12.71 -14.96
C GLU A 114 4.39 -12.37 -14.11
N LYS A 115 3.92 -11.11 -14.23
CA LYS A 115 2.71 -10.66 -13.55
C LYS A 115 1.51 -11.47 -14.04
N LYS A 116 1.05 -12.42 -13.23
CA LYS A 116 -0.20 -13.18 -13.49
C LYS A 116 -1.42 -12.28 -13.62
N TRP A 117 -1.39 -11.08 -13.02
CA TRP A 117 -2.45 -10.10 -13.15
C TRP A 117 -1.89 -8.68 -13.03
N ALA A 118 -2.21 -7.83 -14.00
CA ALA A 118 -2.00 -6.39 -13.94
C ALA A 118 -3.32 -5.69 -14.31
N PRO A 119 -3.69 -4.58 -13.63
CA PRO A 119 -4.87 -3.83 -14.00
C PRO A 119 -4.75 -3.32 -15.43
N ARG A 120 -5.74 -3.64 -16.26
CA ARG A 120 -5.81 -3.20 -17.65
C ARG A 120 -5.99 -1.68 -17.69
N SER A 121 -5.02 -0.99 -18.25
CA SER A 121 -4.82 0.45 -18.09
C SER A 121 -4.48 1.08 -19.44
N GLU A 122 -5.44 1.07 -20.36
CA GLU A 122 -5.25 1.50 -21.76
C GLU A 122 -5.33 3.03 -21.94
N PHE A 123 -5.78 3.77 -20.91
CA PHE A 123 -5.88 5.24 -20.92
C PHE A 123 -5.02 5.88 -19.83
N LYS A 124 -3.72 5.55 -19.79
CA LYS A 124 -2.77 6.34 -19.01
C LYS A 124 -2.40 7.59 -19.81
N SER A 125 -2.48 8.77 -19.19
CA SER A 125 -1.70 9.91 -19.67
C SER A 125 -0.24 9.47 -19.70
N GLY A 126 0.47 9.76 -20.79
CA GLY A 126 1.83 9.26 -21.01
C GLY A 126 2.72 9.57 -19.81
N GLY A 127 3.11 8.53 -19.07
CA GLY A 127 4.13 8.65 -18.04
C GLY A 127 5.47 8.78 -18.74
N GLU A 128 6.21 9.87 -18.49
CA GLU A 128 7.58 10.00 -18.94
C GLU A 128 8.44 8.88 -18.30
N SER A 129 8.57 7.74 -18.97
CA SER A 129 9.63 6.77 -18.67
C SER A 129 10.93 7.33 -19.26
N LYS A 130 11.53 8.34 -18.60
CA LYS A 130 12.87 8.79 -18.96
C LYS A 130 13.85 7.68 -18.57
N LYS A 131 14.57 7.19 -19.58
CA LYS A 131 15.54 6.07 -19.55
C LYS A 131 16.74 6.30 -18.64
N ASP A 132 16.89 7.49 -18.08
CA ASP A 132 18.04 7.85 -17.25
C ASP A 132 17.64 7.73 -15.78
N SER A 133 17.57 6.48 -15.30
CA SER A 133 17.56 6.24 -13.85
C SER A 133 18.97 6.50 -13.32
N PRO A 134 19.18 7.36 -12.31
CA PRO A 134 20.48 7.55 -11.65
C PRO A 134 20.86 6.34 -10.76
N LEU A 135 20.11 5.24 -10.85
CA LEU A 135 20.38 4.03 -10.10
C LEU A 135 21.61 3.34 -10.71
N PRO A 136 22.66 3.04 -9.92
CA PRO A 136 23.72 2.18 -10.41
C PRO A 136 23.12 0.83 -10.82
N ASP A 137 23.45 0.39 -12.02
CA ASP A 137 23.14 -0.97 -12.46
C ASP A 137 23.65 -1.96 -11.41
N GLY A 138 22.73 -2.66 -10.75
CA GLY A 138 23.08 -3.70 -9.77
C GLY A 138 22.70 -3.44 -8.31
N LEU A 139 21.72 -2.60 -7.99
CA LEU A 139 21.06 -2.61 -6.66
C LEU A 139 20.23 -3.91 -6.47
N ARG A 140 20.91 -5.07 -6.48
CA ARG A 140 20.40 -6.32 -5.92
C ARG A 140 20.51 -6.16 -4.41
N PHE A 141 19.37 -6.12 -3.72
CA PHE A 141 19.36 -6.41 -2.30
C PHE A 141 20.01 -7.78 -2.14
N GLN A 142 21.25 -7.81 -1.62
CA GLN A 142 21.94 -9.05 -1.31
C GLN A 142 21.12 -9.73 -0.22
N ASN A 143 20.36 -10.76 -0.59
CA ASN A 143 19.78 -11.69 0.36
C ASN A 143 20.94 -12.44 1.02
N HIS A 144 21.47 -11.92 2.13
CA HIS A 144 22.32 -12.66 3.05
C HIS A 144 21.45 -13.63 3.86
N SER A 145 20.82 -14.57 3.19
CA SER A 145 20.12 -15.69 3.83
C SER A 145 21.04 -16.91 4.03
N GLU A 146 22.28 -16.87 3.56
CA GLU A 146 23.24 -17.98 3.68
C GLU A 146 24.13 -17.90 4.94
N ASP A 147 24.12 -16.79 5.68
CA ASP A 147 24.99 -16.63 6.87
C ASP A 147 24.41 -17.20 8.18
N PHE A 148 23.25 -17.87 8.13
CA PHE A 148 22.58 -18.44 9.32
C PHE A 148 22.54 -19.97 9.38
N ALA A 149 23.37 -20.66 8.59
CA ALA A 149 23.60 -22.10 8.73
C ALA A 149 25.05 -22.38 9.15
N SER A 150 25.28 -22.43 10.46
CA SER A 150 26.38 -23.18 11.09
C SER A 150 25.95 -23.64 12.47
#